data_AF-A0A2E5IAG6-F1
#
_entry.id   AF-A0A2E5IAG6-F1
#
_cell.length_a   1.000
_cell.length_b   1.000
_cell.length_c   1.000
_cell.angle_alpha   90.00
_cell.angle_beta   90.00
_cell.angle_gamma   90.00
#
_symmetry.space_group_name_H-M   'P 1'
#
loop_
_entity.id
_entity.type
_entity.pdbx_description
1 polymer ?
#
loop_
_entity_poly.entity_id
_entity_poly.type
_entity_poly.pdbx_seq_one_letter_code
_entity_poly.pdbx_strand_id
1 'polypeptide(L)'
;MSKVGFIVYANGKKDEDMFDGKLHFDEYVFPIQLDTTWIEISIKNILNCLNSTSLPKKGEGWNGAGCEQCNYKEKLADLMRKQRSSQEKIEA
;
A
#
# COMPACT_ATOMS: atom_id res chain seq x y z
N MET A 1 7.98 8.24 26.87
CA MET A 1 7.91 7.15 25.86
C MET A 1 9.22 6.39 25.86
N SER A 2 9.19 5.08 25.58
CA SER A 2 10.40 4.28 25.40
C SER A 2 11.18 4.77 24.18
N LYS A 3 12.51 4.77 24.27
CA LYS A 3 13.42 5.04 23.14
C LYS A 3 13.61 3.82 22.23
N VAL A 4 13.22 2.64 22.70
CA VAL A 4 13.37 1.37 21.99
C VAL A 4 11.99 0.74 21.78
N GLY A 5 11.73 0.33 20.53
CA GLY A 5 10.60 -0.52 20.17
C GLY A 5 11.12 -1.88 19.72
N PHE A 6 10.20 -2.82 19.50
CA PHE A 6 10.55 -4.16 19.04
C PHE A 6 9.76 -4.49 17.79
N ILE A 7 10.46 -4.95 16.75
CA ILE A 7 9.82 -5.58 15.60
C ILE A 7 9.79 -7.08 15.87
N VAL A 8 8.60 -7.67 15.82
CA VAL A 8 8.41 -9.11 15.92
C VAL A 8 8.17 -9.65 14.51
N TYR A 9 9.02 -10.58 14.09
CA TYR A 9 8.80 -11.38 12.89
C TYR A 9 8.37 -12.77 13.30
N ALA A 10 7.20 -13.21 12.83
CA ALA A 10 6.73 -14.58 12.95
C ALA A 10 6.67 -15.19 11.55
N ASN A 11 7.66 -16.01 11.21
CA ASN A 11 7.75 -16.66 9.91
C ASN A 11 7.11 -18.05 10.00
N GLY A 12 6.02 -18.26 9.28
CA GLY A 12 5.33 -19.55 9.26
C GLY A 12 6.23 -20.62 8.64
N LYS A 13 6.40 -21.73 9.36
CA LYS A 13 7.13 -22.91 8.89
C LYS A 13 6.36 -23.58 7.76
N LYS A 14 7.08 -23.93 6.71
CA LYS A 14 6.50 -24.53 5.48
C LYS A 14 6.89 -25.99 5.32
N ASP A 15 7.80 -26.45 6.16
CA ASP A 15 8.49 -27.73 6.16
C ASP A 15 8.05 -28.61 7.34
N GLU A 16 6.89 -28.33 7.94
CA GLU A 16 6.26 -29.23 8.89
C GLU A 16 5.78 -30.50 8.19
N ASP A 17 5.97 -31.65 8.83
CA ASP A 17 5.66 -32.97 8.25
C ASP A 17 4.17 -33.12 7.88
N MET A 18 3.29 -32.43 8.60
CA MET A 18 1.85 -32.41 8.31
C MET A 18 1.18 -31.15 8.86
N PHE A 19 0.07 -30.75 8.24
CA PHE A 19 -0.79 -29.70 8.77
C PHE A 19 -1.83 -30.31 9.73
N ASP A 20 -1.56 -30.25 11.03
CA ASP A 20 -2.41 -30.78 12.11
C ASP A 20 -3.48 -29.78 12.60
N GLY A 21 -3.80 -28.78 11.77
CA GLY A 21 -4.68 -27.67 12.14
C GLY A 21 -4.00 -26.60 12.99
N LYS A 22 -2.67 -26.68 13.19
CA LYS A 22 -1.86 -25.62 13.80
C LYS A 22 -0.86 -25.07 12.78
N LEU A 23 -0.54 -23.80 12.94
CA LEU A 23 0.55 -23.15 12.23
C LEU A 23 1.72 -22.99 13.18
N HIS A 24 2.87 -23.52 12.78
CA HIS A 24 4.12 -23.38 13.50
C HIS A 24 4.90 -22.19 12.93
N PHE A 25 5.57 -21.44 13.80
CA PHE A 25 6.30 -20.23 13.41
C PHE A 25 7.70 -20.24 14.02
N ASP A 26 8.68 -19.71 13.27
CA ASP A 26 9.92 -19.20 13.85
C ASP A 26 9.73 -17.72 14.19
N GLU A 27 9.92 -17.39 15.46
CA GLU A 27 9.73 -16.05 15.98
C GLU A 27 11.07 -15.36 16.24
N TYR A 28 11.19 -14.11 15.79
CA TYR A 28 12.36 -13.27 15.98
C TYR A 28 11.93 -11.91 16.52
N VAL A 29 12.67 -11.42 17.51
CA VAL A 29 12.42 -10.12 18.13
C VAL A 29 13.64 -9.23 17.97
N PHE A 30 13.47 -8.11 17.29
CA PHE A 30 14.57 -7.17 17.01
C PHE A 30 14.32 -5.83 17.72
N PRO A 31 15.24 -5.36 18.57
CA PRO A 31 15.16 -4.03 19.15
C PRO A 31 15.46 -2.97 18.09
N ILE A 32 14.66 -1.90 18.06
CA ILE A 32 14.84 -0.76 17.17
C ILE A 32 14.84 0.55 17.96
N GLN A 33 15.76 1.45 17.62
CA GLN A 33 15.73 2.81 18.13
C GLN A 33 14.58 3.56 17.48
N LEU A 34 13.68 4.11 18.29
CA LEU A 34 12.51 4.82 17.80
C LEU A 34 12.85 6.28 17.49
N ASP A 35 12.43 6.73 16.31
CA ASP A 35 12.35 8.14 15.92
C ASP A 35 10.90 8.46 15.58
N THR A 36 10.30 9.35 16.36
CA THR A 36 8.91 9.78 16.22
C THR A 36 8.78 11.20 15.69
N THR A 37 9.89 11.86 15.34
CA THR A 37 9.91 13.27 14.92
C THR A 37 9.08 13.53 13.66
N TRP A 38 8.99 12.53 12.77
CA TRP A 38 8.24 12.62 11.53
C TRP A 38 6.71 12.46 11.69
N ILE A 39 6.23 11.89 12.81
CA ILE A 39 4.82 11.45 12.95
C ILE A 39 3.85 12.64 12.87
N GLU A 40 4.10 13.69 13.64
CA GLU A 40 3.20 14.86 13.72
C GLU A 40 3.05 15.56 12.36
N ILE A 41 4.16 15.70 11.64
CA ILE A 41 4.18 16.30 10.29
C ILE A 41 3.42 15.41 9.31
N SER A 42 3.63 14.09 9.37
CA SER A 42 2.92 13.15 8.49
C SER A 42 1.42 13.14 8.74
N ILE A 43 0.97 13.17 9.99
CA ILE A 43 -0.47 13.23 10.32
C ILE A 43 -1.09 14.51 9.74
N LYS A 44 -0.44 15.66 9.91
CA LYS A 44 -0.90 16.93 9.33
C LYS A 44 -0.98 16.88 7.81
N ASN A 45 0.03 16.31 7.16
CA ASN A 45 0.06 16.17 5.71
C ASN A 45 -1.07 15.27 5.19
N ILE A 46 -1.34 14.14 5.88
CA ILE A 46 -2.45 13.24 5.55
C ILE A 46 -3.79 13.98 5.67
N LEU A 47 -4.00 14.69 6.79
CA LEU A 47 -5.24 15.45 7.02
C LEU A 47 -5.46 16.52 5.95
N ASN A 48 -4.42 17.29 5.61
CA ASN A 48 -4.48 18.30 4.56
C ASN A 48 -4.78 17.68 3.19
N CYS A 49 -4.20 16.52 2.89
CA CYS A 49 -4.46 15.81 1.64
C CYS A 49 -5.92 15.32 1.56
N LEU A 50 -6.48 14.81 2.67
CA LEU A 50 -7.87 14.30 2.70
C LEU A 50 -8.91 15.42 2.59
N ASN A 51 -8.63 16.59 3.16
CA ASN A 51 -9.53 17.75 3.12
C ASN A 51 -9.35 18.62 1.86
N SER A 52 -8.43 18.26 0.96
CA SER A 52 -8.19 18.99 -0.28
C SER A 52 -9.31 18.78 -1.29
N THR A 53 -9.74 19.86 -1.95
CA THR A 53 -10.68 19.80 -3.09
C THR A 53 -9.98 19.42 -4.39
N SER A 54 -8.66 19.51 -4.45
CA SER A 54 -7.84 19.04 -5.57
C SER A 54 -7.33 17.61 -5.33
N LEU A 55 -7.30 16.81 -6.40
CA LEU A 55 -6.68 15.50 -6.36
C LEU A 55 -5.16 15.61 -6.11
N PRO A 56 -4.58 14.71 -5.30
CA PRO A 56 -3.14 14.67 -5.10
C PRO A 56 -2.42 14.28 -6.40
N LYS A 57 -1.14 14.64 -6.47
CA LYS A 57 -0.26 14.17 -7.55
C LYS A 57 -0.17 12.64 -7.53
N LYS A 58 0.06 12.08 -8.70
CA LYS A 58 0.36 10.65 -8.86
C LYS A 58 1.54 10.28 -7.95
N GLY A 59 1.36 9.22 -7.17
CA GLY A 59 2.40 8.73 -6.27
C GLY A 59 3.56 8.06 -7.03
N GLU A 60 4.69 7.95 -6.34
CA GLU A 60 5.82 7.15 -6.75
C GLU A 60 5.71 5.74 -6.12
N GLY A 61 6.25 4.74 -6.80
CA GLY A 61 6.39 3.38 -6.29
C GLY A 61 7.57 3.28 -5.32
N TRP A 62 7.57 2.25 -4.48
CA TRP A 62 8.60 2.06 -3.44
C TRP A 62 10.04 1.95 -4.00
N ASN A 63 10.17 1.57 -5.27
CA ASN A 63 11.42 1.38 -6.00
C ASN A 63 11.79 2.55 -6.93
N GLY A 64 11.13 3.71 -6.80
CA GLY A 64 11.35 4.87 -7.67
C GLY A 64 10.75 4.73 -9.09
N ALA A 65 10.02 3.64 -9.37
CA ALA A 65 9.15 3.58 -10.54
C ALA A 65 7.85 4.38 -10.30
N GLY A 66 7.02 4.60 -11.32
CA GLY A 66 5.71 5.21 -11.13
C GLY A 66 4.75 4.31 -10.34
N CYS A 67 3.76 4.88 -9.63
CA CYS A 67 2.77 4.09 -8.90
C CYS A 67 1.96 3.16 -9.82
N GLU A 68 2.12 1.86 -9.62
CA GLU A 68 1.45 0.81 -10.41
C GLU A 68 -0.07 0.93 -10.37
N GLN A 69 -0.63 1.23 -9.19
CA GLN A 69 -2.07 1.35 -9.00
C GLN A 69 -2.65 2.56 -9.74
N CYS A 70 -1.95 3.70 -9.72
CA CYS A 70 -2.34 4.87 -10.50
C CYS A 70 -2.26 4.57 -12.01
N ASN A 71 -1.17 3.94 -12.46
CA ASN A 71 -0.99 3.52 -13.87
C ASN A 71 -2.12 2.59 -14.33
N TYR A 72 -2.51 1.62 -13.49
CA TYR A 72 -3.59 0.70 -13.80
C TYR A 72 -4.93 1.43 -13.97
N LYS A 73 -5.28 2.32 -13.03
CA LYS A 73 -6.55 3.07 -13.08
C LYS A 73 -6.65 3.99 -14.29
N GLU A 74 -5.56 4.65 -14.67
CA GLU A 74 -5.51 5.47 -15.89
C GLU A 74 -5.80 4.63 -17.13
N LYS A 75 -5.10 3.49 -17.30
CA LYS A 75 -5.32 2.58 -18.43
C LYS A 75 -6.76 2.06 -18.46
N LEU A 76 -7.32 1.70 -17.31
CA LEU A 76 -8.70 1.23 -17.21
C LEU A 76 -9.69 2.31 -17.62
N ALA A 77 -9.51 3.55 -17.16
CA ALA A 77 -10.36 4.67 -17.54
C ALA A 77 -10.32 4.92 -19.05
N ASP A 78 -9.14 4.84 -19.67
CA ASP A 78 -9.00 5.02 -21.12
C ASP A 78 -9.70 3.91 -21.91
N LEU A 79 -9.62 2.65 -21.45
CA LEU A 79 -10.34 1.54 -22.06
C LEU A 79 -11.86 1.72 -21.94
N MET A 80 -12.35 2.11 -20.76
CA MET A 80 -13.78 2.36 -20.52
C MET A 80 -14.31 3.50 -21.40
N ARG A 81 -13.56 4.58 -21.57
CA ARG A 81 -13.93 5.69 -22.47
C ARG A 81 -14.02 5.23 -23.92
N LYS A 82 -13.03 4.45 -24.39
CA LYS A 82 -13.03 3.89 -25.75
C LYS A 82 -14.25 3.00 -25.99
N GLN A 83 -14.55 2.08 -25.06
CA GLN A 83 -15.72 1.22 -25.17
C GLN A 83 -17.03 2.00 -25.27
N ARG A 84 -17.21 3.02 -24.42
CA ARG A 84 -18.39 3.90 -24.48
C ARG A 84 -18.52 4.58 -25.84
N SER A 85 -17.43 5.15 -26.36
CA SER A 85 -17.43 5.81 -27.67
C SER A 85 -17.67 4.84 -28.85
N SER A 86 -17.30 3.57 -28.70
CA SER A 86 -17.59 2.54 -29.70
C SER A 86 -19.05 2.09 -29.66
N GLN A 87 -19.67 2.03 -28.48
CA GLN A 87 -21.10 1.74 -28.33
C GLN A 87 -21.98 2.86 -28.89
N GLU A 88 -21.66 4.13 -28.58
CA GLU A 88 -22.39 5.30 -29.07
C GLU A 88 -22.38 5.40 -30.61
N LYS A 89 -21.35 4.89 -31.29
CA LYS A 89 -21.26 4.84 -32.77
C LYS A 89 -22.04 3.69 -33.41
N ILE A 90 -22.39 2.66 -32.63
CA ILE A 90 -23.20 1.53 -33.11
C ILE A 90 -24.70 1.86 -32.96
N GLU A 91 -25.04 2.69 -31.98
CA GLU A 91 -26.42 3.08 -31.65
C GLU A 91 -26.90 4.36 -32.38
N ALA A 92 -26.01 5.08 -33.06
CA ALA A 92 -26.29 6.28 -33.87
C ALA A 92 -26.35 5.95 -35.38
#